data_AF-A0A1R2CYC1-F1
#
_entry.id   AF-A0A1R2CYC1-F1
#
_cell.length_a   1.000
_cell.length_b   1.000
_cell.length_c   1.000
_cell.angle_alpha   90.00
_cell.angle_beta   90.00
_cell.angle_gamma   90.00
#
_symmetry.space_group_name_H-M   'P 1'
#
loop_
_entity.id
_entity.type
_entity.pdbx_description
1 polymer ?
#
loop_
_entity_poly.entity_id
_entity_poly.type
_entity_poly.pdbx_seq_one_letter_code
_entity_poly.pdbx_strand_id
1 'polypeptide(L)'
;MSKITNIGYVPQARDVSKPKQGVDIFKKRMEEAFASPDQLKFELQNSSIQNTKGTLIQISLLFFVMILILSGLYTYKIFSQKPVFCSPEVLVNCRACPENSVCENGDFKCNKNYVKDGYYCVEDQATVQKAYEIIHKIENYVIEKATKKYLEDRSGFYATMVELQYLFRDTESVDDKVFEIIRENKAEKIEFRYQDGEQILVPKTPFLGVIAIAQVFWQDNCYYLVVGLIAFLLIVIKLIQAKKERLLRSKATYMYELIRNQLKENVDDTPEHGVPVETLQEVIAGHLGQQTSSLLWPIIEDLRKKDKQVSKFEIHIAGRPQMIWQWKDLRSLKIKPK
;
A
#
# COMPACT_ATOMS: atom_id res chain seq x y z
N MET A 1 -13.94 47.13 -10.02
CA MET A 1 -12.60 46.89 -9.43
C MET A 1 -12.30 45.41 -9.64
N SER A 2 -11.61 44.97 -10.71
CA SER A 2 -10.13 44.97 -10.89
C SER A 2 -9.46 44.18 -9.75
N LYS A 3 -8.80 43.03 -9.93
CA LYS A 3 -7.82 42.66 -10.97
C LYS A 3 -7.68 41.13 -11.12
N ILE A 4 -7.45 40.73 -12.36
CA ILE A 4 -7.14 39.39 -12.88
C ILE A 4 -5.61 39.24 -13.05
N THR A 5 -5.07 38.02 -12.92
CA THR A 5 -3.79 37.53 -13.50
C THR A 5 -3.75 36.02 -13.19
N ASN A 6 -3.78 35.03 -14.09
CA ASN A 6 -3.41 34.81 -15.49
C ASN A 6 -1.90 34.70 -15.76
N ILE A 7 -1.39 33.46 -15.79
CA ILE A 7 -0.18 32.95 -16.46
C ILE A 7 -0.49 31.45 -16.70
N GLY A 8 -0.29 30.79 -17.83
CA GLY A 8 0.31 31.13 -19.12
C GLY A 8 0.41 29.82 -19.91
N TYR A 9 -0.06 29.84 -21.15
CA TYR A 9 -0.22 28.72 -22.09
C TYR A 9 1.00 28.67 -23.03
N VAL A 10 1.54 27.49 -23.40
CA VAL A 10 2.28 27.29 -24.67
C VAL A 10 2.10 25.85 -25.19
N PRO A 11 1.44 25.67 -26.35
CA PRO A 11 1.51 24.47 -27.19
C PRO A 11 2.11 24.79 -28.57
N GLN A 12 2.81 23.84 -29.19
CA GLN A 12 3.22 23.77 -30.62
C GLN A 12 3.94 22.42 -30.79
N ALA A 13 3.93 21.66 -31.88
CA ALA A 13 3.22 21.55 -33.15
C ALA A 13 3.71 20.19 -33.75
N ARG A 14 2.84 19.37 -34.38
CA ARG A 14 2.90 18.97 -35.82
C ARG A 14 4.30 19.11 -36.48
N ASP A 15 4.85 18.15 -37.22
CA ASP A 15 4.23 17.39 -38.32
C ASP A 15 5.24 16.37 -38.93
N VAL A 16 4.79 15.58 -39.91
CA VAL A 16 5.56 14.93 -41.03
C VAL A 16 6.04 13.45 -40.94
N SER A 17 5.57 12.70 -41.95
CA SER A 17 6.17 11.58 -42.71
C SER A 17 6.00 10.11 -42.29
N LYS A 18 4.94 9.49 -42.83
CA LYS A 18 4.92 8.46 -43.92
C LYS A 18 5.74 7.14 -43.80
N PRO A 19 5.31 6.07 -44.53
CA PRO A 19 5.30 4.68 -44.06
C PRO A 19 6.45 3.83 -44.62
N LYS A 20 6.72 2.68 -43.98
CA LYS A 20 7.45 1.54 -44.57
C LYS A 20 6.61 0.28 -44.35
N GLN A 21 5.91 -0.16 -45.39
CA GLN A 21 6.27 -1.32 -46.20
C GLN A 21 6.17 -2.64 -45.41
N GLY A 22 4.92 -3.06 -45.23
CA GLY A 22 4.57 -4.45 -45.04
C GLY A 22 5.01 -5.26 -46.25
N VAL A 23 5.75 -6.30 -45.94
CA VAL A 23 6.39 -7.22 -46.87
C VAL A 23 5.31 -8.14 -47.45
N ASP A 24 4.91 -7.85 -48.69
CA ASP A 24 3.95 -8.64 -49.46
C ASP A 24 4.65 -9.84 -50.12
N ILE A 25 5.08 -10.80 -49.28
CA ILE A 25 5.74 -12.06 -49.70
C ILE A 25 4.82 -12.94 -50.57
N PHE A 26 3.52 -12.65 -50.65
CA PHE A 26 2.59 -13.45 -51.42
C PHE A 26 2.45 -13.02 -52.88
N LYS A 27 2.84 -11.78 -53.24
CA LYS A 27 2.77 -11.28 -54.62
C LYS A 27 4.00 -11.64 -55.47
N LYS A 28 5.15 -11.88 -54.83
CA LYS A 28 6.43 -12.21 -55.50
C LYS A 28 6.59 -13.67 -55.92
N ARG A 29 5.64 -14.56 -55.58
CA ARG A 29 5.66 -15.97 -56.02
C ARG A 29 4.63 -16.32 -57.10
N MET A 30 3.74 -15.39 -57.45
CA MET A 30 2.76 -15.58 -58.53
C MET A 30 3.19 -15.01 -59.88
N GLU A 31 4.29 -14.26 -59.95
CA GLU A 31 4.81 -13.68 -61.21
C GLU A 31 6.07 -14.39 -61.76
N GLU A 32 6.54 -15.47 -61.12
CA GLU A 32 7.65 -16.32 -61.63
C GLU A 32 7.19 -17.68 -62.19
N ALA A 33 5.88 -17.90 -62.34
CA ALA A 33 5.33 -19.15 -62.90
C ALA A 33 4.67 -18.99 -64.30
N PHE A 34 4.63 -17.78 -64.86
CA PHE A 34 4.03 -17.51 -66.17
C PHE A 34 4.82 -16.49 -66.98
N ALA A 35 6.00 -16.89 -67.46
CA ALA A 35 6.66 -16.24 -68.59
C ALA A 35 7.74 -17.17 -69.18
N SER A 36 7.39 -17.89 -70.24
CA SER A 36 8.12 -17.85 -71.51
C SER A 36 7.67 -19.04 -72.39
N PRO A 37 6.83 -18.77 -73.40
CA PRO A 37 6.59 -19.67 -74.51
C PRO A 37 7.63 -19.37 -75.59
N ASP A 38 8.55 -20.31 -75.83
CA ASP A 38 9.16 -20.57 -77.13
C ASP A 38 10.23 -21.65 -76.97
N GLN A 39 9.89 -22.89 -77.35
CA GLN A 39 10.73 -23.72 -78.22
C GLN A 39 9.81 -24.72 -78.93
N LEU A 40 9.28 -24.17 -80.02
CA LEU A 40 8.70 -24.87 -81.15
C LEU A 40 9.80 -25.67 -81.87
N LYS A 41 9.48 -26.92 -82.21
CA LYS A 41 10.21 -27.85 -83.11
C LYS A 41 11.38 -28.62 -82.50
N PHE A 42 11.11 -29.86 -82.05
CA PHE A 42 11.68 -31.04 -82.72
C PHE A 42 10.92 -32.31 -82.31
N GLU A 43 10.79 -33.24 -83.26
CA GLU A 43 10.37 -34.65 -83.12
C GLU A 43 8.87 -34.98 -83.06
N LEU A 44 8.31 -34.83 -84.25
CA LEU A 44 7.25 -35.63 -84.83
C LEU A 44 7.74 -37.09 -85.05
N GLN A 45 7.84 -37.94 -84.01
CA GLN A 45 8.02 -39.39 -84.23
C GLN A 45 7.68 -40.28 -83.00
N ASN A 46 6.42 -40.34 -82.55
CA ASN A 46 5.95 -41.50 -81.75
C ASN A 46 4.42 -41.64 -81.59
N SER A 47 3.63 -41.12 -82.54
CA SER A 47 2.16 -41.05 -82.43
C SER A 47 1.42 -42.26 -83.02
N SER A 48 1.80 -43.49 -82.69
CA SER A 48 0.91 -44.65 -82.98
C SER A 48 0.82 -45.75 -81.92
N ILE A 49 1.49 -45.63 -80.76
CA ILE A 49 1.36 -46.61 -79.65
C ILE A 49 0.76 -45.98 -78.35
N GLN A 50 0.47 -44.68 -78.31
CA GLN A 50 -0.02 -44.01 -77.07
C GLN A 50 -1.55 -43.92 -76.89
N ASN A 51 -2.37 -44.23 -77.90
CA ASN A 51 -3.83 -44.05 -77.79
C ASN A 51 -4.59 -45.12 -76.99
N THR A 52 -3.92 -46.16 -76.49
CA THR A 52 -4.50 -47.12 -75.53
C THR A 52 -4.06 -46.88 -74.09
N LYS A 53 -2.90 -46.24 -73.85
CA LYS A 53 -2.45 -45.89 -72.49
C LYS A 53 -3.09 -44.59 -71.98
N GLY A 54 -3.36 -43.63 -72.85
CA GLY A 54 -4.05 -42.37 -72.48
C GLY A 54 -5.49 -42.58 -71.99
N THR A 55 -6.24 -43.49 -72.62
CA THR A 55 -7.61 -43.83 -72.22
C THR A 55 -7.64 -44.63 -70.92
N LEU A 56 -6.69 -45.56 -70.69
CA LEU A 56 -6.56 -46.27 -69.42
C LEU A 56 -6.21 -45.33 -68.25
N ILE A 57 -5.34 -44.34 -68.46
CA ILE A 57 -5.01 -43.34 -67.42
C ILE A 57 -6.23 -42.44 -67.12
N GLN A 58 -6.96 -42.00 -68.15
CA GLN A 58 -8.19 -41.20 -67.95
C GLN A 58 -9.29 -41.98 -67.22
N ILE A 59 -9.50 -43.25 -67.57
CA ILE A 59 -10.46 -44.12 -66.86
C ILE A 59 -10.02 -44.37 -65.41
N SER A 60 -8.72 -44.62 -65.17
CA SER A 60 -8.18 -44.78 -63.81
C SER A 60 -8.35 -43.52 -62.96
N LEU A 61 -8.21 -42.33 -63.55
CA LEU A 61 -8.37 -41.06 -62.85
C LEU A 61 -9.83 -40.81 -62.46
N LEU A 62 -10.78 -41.10 -63.37
CA LEU A 62 -12.22 -41.05 -63.07
C LEU A 62 -12.60 -42.03 -61.96
N PHE A 63 -12.05 -43.25 -61.98
CA PHE A 63 -12.32 -44.25 -60.95
C PHE A 63 -11.78 -43.82 -59.58
N PHE A 64 -10.59 -43.21 -59.53
CA PHE A 64 -10.02 -42.68 -58.30
C PHE A 64 -10.85 -41.51 -57.73
N VAL A 65 -11.32 -40.59 -58.58
CA VAL A 65 -12.22 -39.50 -58.17
C VAL A 65 -13.54 -40.05 -57.62
N MET A 66 -14.11 -41.06 -58.26
CA MET A 66 -15.33 -41.72 -57.76
C MET A 66 -15.12 -42.38 -56.39
N ILE A 67 -13.98 -43.04 -56.16
CA ILE A 67 -13.63 -43.63 -54.86
C ILE A 67 -13.50 -42.53 -53.79
N LEU A 68 -12.88 -41.39 -54.10
CA LEU A 68 -12.77 -40.28 -53.16
C LEU A 68 -14.13 -39.69 -52.79
N ILE A 69 -15.04 -39.54 -53.76
CA ILE A 69 -16.41 -39.07 -53.50
C ILE A 69 -17.17 -40.09 -52.64
N LEU A 70 -17.12 -41.38 -52.97
CA LEU A 70 -17.77 -42.44 -52.20
C LEU A 70 -17.20 -42.54 -50.78
N SER A 71 -15.87 -42.43 -50.63
CA SER A 71 -15.21 -42.37 -49.33
C SER A 71 -15.64 -41.14 -48.54
N GLY A 72 -15.76 -39.98 -49.18
CA GLY A 72 -16.24 -38.75 -48.54
C GLY A 72 -17.69 -38.84 -48.09
N LEU A 73 -18.57 -39.43 -48.90
CA LEU A 73 -19.96 -39.69 -48.52
C LEU A 73 -20.06 -40.72 -47.39
N TYR A 74 -19.21 -41.74 -47.40
CA TYR A 74 -19.16 -42.76 -46.35
C TYR A 74 -18.67 -42.18 -45.02
N THR A 75 -17.58 -41.41 -45.02
CA THR A 75 -17.11 -40.73 -43.81
C THR A 75 -18.12 -39.69 -43.34
N TYR A 76 -18.73 -38.91 -44.22
CA TYR A 76 -19.80 -37.97 -43.86
C TYR A 76 -20.97 -38.67 -43.18
N LYS A 77 -21.41 -39.83 -43.68
CA LYS A 77 -22.49 -40.62 -43.07
C LYS A 77 -22.12 -41.14 -41.68
N ILE A 78 -20.88 -41.57 -41.48
CA ILE A 78 -20.37 -42.01 -40.17
C ILE A 78 -20.28 -40.84 -39.18
N PHE A 79 -19.77 -39.67 -39.62
CA PHE A 79 -19.61 -38.50 -38.74
C PHE A 79 -20.91 -37.72 -38.49
N SER A 80 -21.90 -37.84 -39.37
CA SER A 80 -23.20 -37.16 -39.21
C SER A 80 -24.18 -37.89 -38.30
N GLN A 81 -23.88 -39.15 -37.93
CA GLN A 81 -24.66 -39.84 -36.91
C GLN A 81 -24.38 -39.20 -35.55
N LYS A 82 -25.36 -38.45 -35.05
CA LYS A 82 -25.33 -37.96 -33.68
C LYS A 82 -25.24 -39.16 -32.73
N PRO A 83 -24.30 -39.17 -31.77
CA PRO A 83 -24.25 -40.23 -30.78
C PRO A 83 -25.55 -40.22 -29.96
N VAL A 84 -26.07 -41.41 -29.67
CA VAL A 84 -27.24 -41.60 -28.79
C VAL A 84 -26.74 -41.77 -27.36
N PHE A 85 -27.28 -40.99 -26.43
CA PHE A 85 -26.91 -41.05 -25.01
C PHE A 85 -27.94 -41.85 -24.22
N CYS A 86 -27.48 -42.78 -23.38
CA CYS A 86 -28.35 -43.70 -22.64
C CYS A 86 -27.98 -43.75 -21.14
N SER A 87 -29.01 -43.95 -20.31
CA SER A 87 -28.88 -44.33 -18.91
C SER A 87 -28.21 -45.71 -18.82
N PRO A 88 -27.39 -46.01 -17.79
CA PRO A 88 -26.53 -47.21 -17.73
C PRO A 88 -27.20 -48.58 -17.87
N GLU A 89 -28.53 -48.66 -17.94
CA GLU A 89 -29.25 -49.93 -17.82
C GLU A 89 -29.54 -50.66 -19.14
N VAL A 90 -29.68 -50.01 -20.31
CA VAL A 90 -30.01 -50.77 -21.54
C VAL A 90 -29.61 -50.00 -22.80
N LEU A 91 -28.67 -50.53 -23.60
CA LEU A 91 -28.69 -50.65 -25.08
C LEU A 91 -27.27 -50.88 -25.64
N VAL A 92 -27.15 -51.79 -26.62
CA VAL A 92 -25.95 -51.96 -27.44
C VAL A 92 -25.86 -50.78 -28.42
N ASN A 93 -24.75 -50.02 -28.36
CA ASN A 93 -24.42 -48.81 -29.17
C ASN A 93 -24.76 -47.41 -28.60
N CYS A 94 -24.97 -47.26 -27.29
CA CYS A 94 -25.10 -45.93 -26.69
C CYS A 94 -23.80 -45.42 -26.04
N ARG A 95 -23.67 -44.09 -25.92
CA ARG A 95 -22.71 -43.45 -25.01
C ARG A 95 -23.32 -43.24 -23.62
N ALA A 96 -22.46 -43.28 -22.60
CA ALA A 96 -22.85 -42.95 -21.23
C ALA A 96 -23.35 -41.50 -21.14
N CYS A 97 -24.32 -41.26 -20.26
CA CYS A 97 -24.83 -39.93 -19.98
C CYS A 97 -23.71 -39.02 -19.44
N PRO A 98 -23.51 -37.81 -20.01
CA PRO A 98 -22.50 -36.87 -19.51
C PRO A 98 -22.72 -36.52 -18.04
N GLU A 99 -21.65 -36.20 -17.31
CA GLU A 99 -21.78 -35.67 -15.95
C GLU A 99 -22.61 -34.38 -15.95
N ASN A 100 -23.35 -34.16 -14.87
CA ASN A 100 -24.25 -33.00 -14.70
C ASN A 100 -25.35 -32.89 -15.76
N SER A 101 -25.85 -34.03 -16.25
CA SER A 101 -26.93 -34.08 -17.22
C SER A 101 -27.94 -35.19 -16.91
N VAL A 102 -29.15 -35.03 -17.45
CA VAL A 102 -30.20 -36.04 -17.46
C VAL A 102 -30.45 -36.46 -18.91
N CYS A 103 -30.32 -37.76 -19.19
CA CYS A 103 -30.54 -38.31 -20.51
C CYS A 103 -31.99 -38.76 -20.68
N GLU A 104 -32.65 -38.24 -21.71
CA GLU A 104 -34.03 -38.56 -22.06
C GLU A 104 -34.14 -38.75 -23.58
N ASN A 105 -34.75 -39.85 -24.01
CA ASN A 105 -35.02 -40.15 -25.43
C ASN A 105 -33.80 -40.09 -26.36
N GLY A 106 -32.62 -40.46 -25.87
CA GLY A 106 -31.40 -40.51 -26.69
C GLY A 106 -30.65 -39.19 -26.82
N ASP A 107 -31.15 -38.09 -26.24
CA ASP A 107 -30.41 -36.84 -26.05
C ASP A 107 -30.21 -36.58 -24.54
N PHE A 108 -29.38 -35.61 -24.21
CA PHE A 108 -29.16 -35.17 -22.84
C PHE A 108 -29.52 -33.70 -22.65
N LYS A 109 -30.08 -33.42 -21.47
CA LYS A 109 -30.36 -32.07 -20.97
C LYS A 109 -29.44 -31.82 -19.77
N CYS A 110 -28.71 -30.71 -19.81
CA CYS A 110 -27.86 -30.32 -18.69
C CYS A 110 -28.70 -29.95 -17.46
N ASN A 111 -28.17 -30.25 -16.28
CA ASN A 111 -28.74 -29.84 -15.01
C ASN A 111 -28.79 -28.30 -14.90
N LYS A 112 -29.57 -27.80 -13.94
CA LYS A 112 -29.60 -26.36 -13.62
C LYS A 112 -28.16 -25.85 -13.40
N ASN A 113 -27.83 -24.70 -13.98
CA ASN A 113 -26.49 -24.05 -13.97
C ASN A 113 -25.43 -24.63 -14.91
N TYR A 114 -25.79 -25.59 -15.78
CA TYR A 114 -24.90 -26.13 -16.80
C TYR A 114 -25.45 -25.87 -18.19
N VAL A 115 -24.56 -25.54 -19.14
CA VAL A 115 -24.87 -25.28 -20.54
C VAL A 115 -24.24 -26.37 -21.40
N LYS A 116 -24.93 -26.76 -22.47
CA LYS A 116 -24.47 -27.77 -23.42
C LYS A 116 -23.33 -27.21 -24.27
N ASP A 117 -22.15 -27.80 -24.17
CA ASP A 117 -21.00 -27.53 -25.03
C ASP A 117 -20.56 -28.82 -25.74
N GLY A 118 -20.97 -28.94 -27.01
CA GLY A 118 -20.82 -30.17 -27.79
C GLY A 118 -21.55 -31.36 -27.16
N TYR A 119 -20.78 -32.29 -26.60
CA TYR A 119 -21.26 -33.53 -25.98
C TYR A 119 -21.09 -33.56 -24.46
N TYR A 120 -20.80 -32.41 -23.86
CA TYR A 120 -20.61 -32.26 -22.42
C TYR A 120 -21.52 -31.17 -21.87
N CYS A 121 -21.77 -31.22 -20.57
CA CYS A 121 -22.38 -30.14 -19.82
C CYS A 121 -21.27 -29.41 -19.09
N VAL A 122 -21.01 -28.18 -19.51
CA VAL A 122 -20.03 -27.29 -18.86
C VAL A 122 -20.76 -26.31 -17.96
N GLU A 123 -20.12 -25.94 -16.87
CA GLU A 123 -20.69 -24.98 -15.94
C GLU A 123 -20.90 -23.62 -16.63
N ASP A 124 -22.08 -23.03 -16.45
CA ASP A 124 -22.41 -21.75 -17.06
C ASP A 124 -21.59 -20.63 -16.42
N GLN A 125 -20.54 -20.20 -17.13
CA GLN A 125 -19.66 -19.12 -16.70
C GLN A 125 -20.44 -17.82 -16.41
N ALA A 126 -21.52 -17.54 -17.14
CA ALA A 126 -22.34 -16.35 -16.88
C ALA A 126 -23.08 -16.46 -15.55
N THR A 127 -23.62 -17.64 -15.22
CA THR A 127 -24.28 -17.89 -13.94
C THR A 127 -23.28 -17.86 -12.78
N VAL A 128 -22.09 -18.45 -12.96
CA VAL A 128 -21.02 -18.39 -11.95
C VAL A 128 -20.57 -16.95 -11.70
N GLN A 129 -20.38 -16.16 -12.75
CA GLN A 129 -19.98 -14.75 -12.62
C GLN A 129 -21.05 -13.93 -11.91
N LYS A 130 -22.33 -14.10 -12.27
CA LYS A 130 -23.45 -13.48 -11.55
C LYS A 130 -23.48 -13.88 -10.07
N ALA A 131 -23.21 -15.15 -9.75
CA ALA A 131 -23.16 -15.61 -8.37
C ALA A 131 -22.07 -14.90 -7.57
N TYR A 132 -20.86 -14.74 -8.15
CA TYR A 132 -19.78 -13.96 -7.51
C TYR A 132 -20.13 -12.48 -7.31
N GLU A 133 -20.84 -11.86 -8.25
CA GLU A 133 -21.32 -10.48 -8.08
C GLU A 133 -22.29 -10.35 -6.90
N ILE A 134 -23.20 -11.31 -6.71
CA ILE A 134 -24.11 -11.36 -5.57
C ILE A 134 -23.34 -11.60 -4.27
N ILE A 135 -22.38 -12.54 -4.26
CA ILE A 135 -21.53 -12.82 -3.10
C ILE A 135 -20.79 -11.55 -2.68
N HIS A 136 -20.21 -10.81 -3.61
CA HIS A 136 -19.52 -9.56 -3.30
C HIS A 136 -20.45 -8.52 -2.66
N LYS A 137 -21.73 -8.45 -3.07
CA LYS A 137 -22.73 -7.58 -2.41
C LYS A 137 -23.04 -8.05 -0.99
N ILE A 138 -23.20 -9.37 -0.79
CA ILE A 138 -23.42 -9.97 0.54
C ILE A 138 -22.22 -9.70 1.46
N GLU A 139 -20.99 -9.91 0.97
CA GLU A 139 -19.76 -9.64 1.71
C GLU A 139 -19.71 -8.20 2.20
N ASN A 140 -19.90 -7.24 1.29
CA ASN A 140 -19.87 -5.82 1.65
C ASN A 140 -20.96 -5.47 2.66
N TYR A 141 -22.17 -5.99 2.49
CA TYR A 141 -23.26 -5.78 3.44
C TYR A 141 -22.92 -6.30 4.85
N VAL A 142 -22.46 -7.55 4.93
CA VAL A 142 -22.13 -8.20 6.23
C VAL A 142 -20.97 -7.47 6.91
N ILE A 143 -19.93 -7.11 6.16
CA ILE A 143 -18.75 -6.39 6.68
C ILE A 143 -19.14 -4.98 7.14
N GLU A 144 -19.94 -4.25 6.37
CA GLU A 144 -20.38 -2.91 6.72
C GLU A 144 -21.21 -2.94 8.01
N LYS A 145 -22.18 -3.85 8.10
CA LYS A 145 -23.00 -4.04 9.31
C LYS A 145 -22.18 -4.47 10.51
N ALA A 146 -21.24 -5.41 10.33
CA ALA A 146 -20.34 -5.84 11.40
C ALA A 146 -19.43 -4.71 11.87
N THR A 147 -18.88 -3.93 10.95
CA THR A 147 -18.03 -2.78 11.27
C THR A 147 -18.83 -1.75 12.06
N LYS A 148 -20.03 -1.39 11.59
CA LYS A 148 -20.89 -0.42 12.26
C LYS A 148 -21.24 -0.87 13.68
N LYS A 149 -21.71 -2.11 13.83
CA LYS A 149 -22.10 -2.67 15.14
C LYS A 149 -20.91 -2.71 16.10
N TYR A 150 -19.75 -3.18 15.63
CA TYR A 150 -18.53 -3.19 16.44
C TYR A 150 -18.04 -1.79 16.87
N LEU A 151 -18.22 -0.78 16.01
CA LEU A 151 -17.90 0.61 16.34
C LEU A 151 -18.88 1.22 17.35
N GLU A 152 -20.16 0.80 17.33
CA GLU A 152 -21.22 1.31 18.22
C GLU A 152 -21.17 0.66 19.62
N ASP A 153 -21.12 -0.67 19.69
CA ASP A 153 -21.31 -1.41 20.95
C ASP A 153 -20.28 -2.53 21.20
N ARG A 154 -19.24 -2.62 20.36
CA ARG A 154 -18.20 -3.67 20.41
C ARG A 154 -18.73 -5.09 20.25
N SER A 155 -19.97 -5.26 19.79
CA SER A 155 -20.55 -6.56 19.53
C SER A 155 -20.36 -6.99 18.07
N GLY A 156 -20.39 -8.31 17.86
CA GLY A 156 -20.36 -8.89 16.52
C GLY A 156 -21.70 -8.73 15.80
N PHE A 157 -21.63 -8.70 14.47
CA PHE A 157 -22.79 -8.89 13.61
C PHE A 157 -22.67 -10.23 12.89
N TYR A 158 -23.81 -10.90 12.74
CA TYR A 158 -23.96 -12.07 11.91
C TYR A 158 -25.27 -11.91 11.12
N ALA A 159 -25.28 -12.42 9.90
CA ALA A 159 -26.49 -12.44 9.07
C ALA A 159 -27.03 -13.87 9.02
N THR A 160 -28.35 -14.01 9.17
CA THR A 160 -29.02 -15.31 8.97
C THR A 160 -29.31 -15.53 7.48
N MET A 161 -29.43 -16.79 7.06
CA MET A 161 -29.80 -17.10 5.68
C MET A 161 -31.17 -16.52 5.29
N VAL A 162 -32.12 -16.51 6.23
CA VAL A 162 -33.47 -15.96 6.03
C VAL A 162 -33.40 -14.45 5.75
N GLU A 163 -32.57 -13.72 6.50
CA GLU A 163 -32.36 -12.29 6.31
C GLU A 163 -31.71 -11.98 4.95
N LEU A 164 -30.70 -12.75 4.55
CA LEU A 164 -30.05 -12.57 3.25
C LEU A 164 -31.00 -12.87 2.08
N GLN A 165 -31.78 -13.95 2.17
CA GLN A 165 -32.79 -14.26 1.15
C GLN A 165 -33.85 -13.16 1.04
N TYR A 166 -34.22 -12.54 2.16
CA TYR A 166 -35.14 -11.41 2.16
C TYR A 166 -34.53 -10.16 1.52
N LEU A 167 -33.29 -9.81 1.88
CA LEU A 167 -32.59 -8.62 1.39
C LEU A 167 -32.23 -8.69 -0.09
N PHE A 168 -31.91 -9.89 -0.59
CA PHE A 168 -31.47 -10.11 -1.96
C PHE A 168 -32.54 -10.83 -2.81
N ARG A 169 -33.82 -10.71 -2.41
CA ARG A 169 -34.95 -11.36 -3.11
C ARG A 169 -35.14 -10.88 -4.55
N ASP A 170 -34.87 -9.60 -4.80
CA ASP A 170 -35.11 -8.95 -6.11
C ASP A 170 -34.02 -9.25 -7.14
N THR A 171 -32.84 -9.65 -6.69
CA THR A 171 -31.83 -10.28 -7.55
C THR A 171 -32.32 -11.70 -7.83
N GLU A 172 -32.81 -11.92 -9.06
CA GLU A 172 -33.12 -13.22 -9.70
C GLU A 172 -32.59 -14.36 -8.84
N SER A 173 -33.48 -14.89 -7.97
CA SER A 173 -33.24 -15.66 -6.75
C SER A 173 -31.77 -15.93 -6.40
N VAL A 174 -31.30 -15.48 -5.23
CA VAL A 174 -30.02 -15.94 -4.62
C VAL A 174 -29.89 -17.44 -4.84
N ASP A 175 -29.13 -17.79 -5.87
CA ASP A 175 -29.30 -19.11 -6.47
C ASP A 175 -28.65 -20.13 -5.53
N ASP A 176 -29.04 -21.40 -5.63
CA ASP A 176 -28.41 -22.48 -4.86
C ASP A 176 -26.88 -22.43 -4.99
N LYS A 177 -26.39 -21.92 -6.13
CA LYS A 177 -24.98 -21.70 -6.43
C LYS A 177 -24.30 -20.65 -5.54
N VAL A 178 -24.97 -19.56 -5.18
CA VAL A 178 -24.41 -18.55 -4.25
C VAL A 178 -24.13 -19.21 -2.91
N PHE A 179 -25.10 -19.96 -2.38
CA PHE A 179 -24.95 -20.65 -1.12
C PHE A 179 -23.94 -21.79 -1.17
N GLU A 180 -23.87 -22.52 -2.28
CA GLU A 180 -22.83 -23.52 -2.54
C GLU A 180 -21.43 -22.92 -2.47
N ILE A 181 -21.17 -21.82 -3.19
CA ILE A 181 -19.86 -21.16 -3.20
C ILE A 181 -19.47 -20.67 -1.80
N ILE A 182 -20.40 -20.07 -1.06
CA ILE A 182 -20.12 -19.63 0.32
C ILE A 182 -19.88 -20.86 1.24
N ARG A 183 -20.65 -21.95 1.08
CA ARG A 183 -20.54 -23.17 1.91
C ARG A 183 -19.22 -23.91 1.67
N GLU A 184 -18.74 -23.89 0.44
CA GLU A 184 -17.41 -24.40 0.06
C GLU A 184 -16.27 -23.48 0.48
N ASN A 185 -16.56 -22.41 1.23
CA ASN A 185 -15.58 -21.43 1.73
C ASN A 185 -14.79 -20.74 0.61
N LYS A 186 -15.37 -20.62 -0.59
CA LYS A 186 -14.78 -19.93 -1.74
C LYS A 186 -15.02 -18.41 -1.70
N ALA A 187 -15.90 -17.94 -0.82
CA ALA A 187 -16.06 -16.51 -0.56
C ALA A 187 -14.81 -15.96 0.16
N GLU A 188 -14.34 -14.79 -0.24
CA GLU A 188 -13.05 -14.24 0.21
C GLU A 188 -13.14 -13.69 1.64
N LYS A 189 -14.25 -13.01 1.96
CA LYS A 189 -14.36 -12.16 3.16
C LYS A 189 -15.40 -12.62 4.19
N ILE A 190 -16.17 -13.64 3.88
CA ILE A 190 -17.21 -14.20 4.75
C ILE A 190 -17.04 -15.70 4.89
N GLU A 191 -17.50 -16.25 6.01
CA GLU A 191 -17.55 -17.69 6.26
C GLU A 191 -18.83 -18.07 6.98
N PHE A 192 -19.26 -19.31 6.78
CA PHE A 192 -20.32 -19.90 7.57
C PHE A 192 -19.81 -20.33 8.94
N ARG A 193 -20.58 -20.05 9.98
CA ARG A 193 -20.42 -20.64 11.31
C ARG A 193 -21.75 -21.20 11.79
N TYR A 194 -21.69 -22.18 12.67
CA TYR A 194 -22.85 -22.68 13.38
C TYR A 194 -22.92 -22.02 14.74
N GLN A 195 -24.06 -21.43 15.05
CA GLN A 195 -24.35 -20.86 16.36
C GLN A 195 -25.78 -21.26 16.75
N ASP A 196 -25.93 -21.88 17.92
CA ASP A 196 -27.22 -22.32 18.47
C ASP A 196 -28.04 -23.24 17.53
N GLY A 197 -27.34 -24.05 16.71
CA GLY A 197 -27.97 -24.95 15.74
C GLY A 197 -28.37 -24.29 14.42
N GLU A 198 -28.16 -22.98 14.28
CA GLU A 198 -28.42 -22.24 13.04
C GLU A 198 -27.12 -21.94 12.27
N GLN A 199 -27.20 -21.96 10.94
CA GLN A 199 -26.12 -21.50 10.06
C GLN A 199 -26.16 -19.97 9.96
N ILE A 200 -25.12 -19.33 10.46
CA ILE A 200 -24.94 -17.89 10.41
C ILE A 200 -23.75 -17.54 9.52
N LEU A 201 -23.82 -16.37 8.90
CA LEU A 201 -22.75 -15.82 8.09
C LEU A 201 -22.02 -14.75 8.88
N VAL A 202 -20.70 -14.92 9.03
CA VAL A 202 -19.83 -13.99 9.75
C VAL A 202 -18.70 -13.51 8.83
N PRO A 203 -18.19 -12.29 9.04
CA PRO A 203 -17.03 -11.82 8.30
C PRO A 203 -15.76 -12.52 8.78
N LYS A 204 -14.87 -12.87 7.85
CA LYS A 204 -13.55 -13.42 8.14
C LYS A 204 -12.68 -12.36 8.81
N THR A 205 -11.90 -12.75 9.81
CA THR A 205 -10.99 -11.84 10.51
C THR A 205 -9.68 -11.63 9.75
N PRO A 206 -9.13 -10.41 9.69
CA PRO A 206 -9.69 -9.16 10.20
C PRO A 206 -10.69 -8.52 9.22
N PHE A 207 -11.86 -8.12 9.72
CA PHE A 207 -12.87 -7.43 8.90
C PHE A 207 -12.88 -5.91 9.09
N LEU A 208 -12.23 -5.41 10.14
CA LEU A 208 -12.08 -3.98 10.35
C LEU A 208 -10.96 -3.42 9.46
N GLY A 209 -11.28 -2.39 8.69
CA GLY A 209 -10.27 -1.59 7.99
C GLY A 209 -9.35 -0.85 8.98
N VAL A 210 -8.16 -0.48 8.52
CA VAL A 210 -7.12 0.21 9.33
C VAL A 210 -7.67 1.46 10.02
N ILE A 211 -8.55 2.21 9.35
CA ILE A 211 -9.18 3.41 9.91
C ILE A 211 -10.09 3.06 11.09
N ALA A 212 -10.91 2.02 10.96
CA ALA A 212 -11.81 1.59 12.03
C ALA A 212 -11.01 1.03 13.22
N ILE A 213 -9.93 0.28 12.97
CA ILE A 213 -9.00 -0.16 14.02
C ILE A 213 -8.40 1.04 14.75
N ALA A 214 -7.96 2.07 14.04
CA ALA A 214 -7.42 3.29 14.64
C ALA A 214 -8.46 4.04 15.47
N GLN A 215 -9.72 4.08 15.02
CA GLN A 215 -10.83 4.68 15.77
C GLN A 215 -11.11 3.93 17.08
N VAL A 216 -11.19 2.59 17.02
CA VAL A 216 -11.37 1.76 18.21
C VAL A 216 -10.20 1.93 19.17
N PHE A 217 -8.96 1.87 18.65
CA PHE A 217 -7.76 2.09 19.45
C PHE A 217 -7.78 3.46 20.13
N TRP A 218 -8.15 4.52 19.40
CA TRP A 218 -8.28 5.86 19.96
C TRP A 218 -9.35 5.93 21.05
N GLN A 219 -10.54 5.37 20.81
CA GLN A 219 -11.61 5.36 21.81
C GLN A 219 -11.18 4.64 23.09
N ASP A 220 -10.55 3.48 22.96
CA ASP A 220 -10.18 2.64 24.09
C ASP A 220 -8.94 3.17 24.84
N ASN A 221 -8.06 3.92 24.17
CA ASN A 221 -6.78 4.37 24.72
C ASN A 221 -6.62 5.89 24.83
N CYS A 222 -7.66 6.68 24.52
CA CYS A 222 -7.55 8.15 24.52
C CYS A 222 -7.05 8.70 25.85
N TYR A 223 -7.52 8.15 26.97
CA TYR A 223 -7.09 8.53 28.31
C TYR A 223 -5.58 8.34 28.50
N TYR A 224 -5.04 7.15 28.17
CA TYR A 224 -3.62 6.85 28.29
C TYR A 224 -2.76 7.71 27.36
N LEU A 225 -3.23 7.98 26.15
CA LEU A 225 -2.54 8.87 25.21
C LEU A 225 -2.46 10.31 25.75
N VAL A 226 -3.54 10.83 26.32
CA VAL A 226 -3.55 12.18 26.93
C VAL A 226 -2.64 12.23 28.16
N VAL A 227 -2.72 11.24 29.05
CA VAL A 227 -1.84 11.17 30.23
C VAL A 227 -0.38 11.06 29.82
N GLY A 228 -0.08 10.22 28.82
CA GLY A 228 1.27 10.07 28.25
C GLY A 228 1.79 11.37 27.64
N LEU A 229 0.94 12.11 26.92
CA LEU A 229 1.30 13.41 26.35
C LEU A 229 1.62 14.44 27.44
N ILE A 230 0.81 14.51 28.50
CA ILE A 230 1.05 15.42 29.63
C ILE A 230 2.38 15.07 30.32
N ALA A 231 2.62 13.78 30.60
CA ALA A 231 3.87 13.32 31.20
C ALA A 231 5.08 13.67 30.32
N PHE A 232 4.97 13.46 29.02
CA PHE A 232 6.01 13.82 28.05
C PHE A 232 6.31 15.33 28.06
N LEU A 233 5.27 16.18 28.04
CA LEU A 233 5.44 17.63 28.10
C LEU A 233 6.13 18.07 29.40
N LEU A 234 5.78 17.48 30.55
CA LEU A 234 6.43 17.77 31.83
C LEU A 234 7.93 17.40 31.80
N ILE A 235 8.28 16.26 31.20
CA ILE A 235 9.68 15.84 31.02
C ILE A 235 10.42 16.85 30.14
N VAL A 236 9.83 17.26 29.01
CA VAL A 236 10.44 18.24 28.10
C VAL A 236 10.66 19.59 28.79
N ILE A 237 9.68 20.08 29.56
CA ILE A 237 9.83 21.32 30.35
C ILE A 237 10.99 21.21 31.34
N LYS A 238 11.09 20.09 32.06
CA LYS A 238 12.20 19.85 33.00
C LYS A 238 13.56 19.79 32.30
N LEU A 239 13.64 19.17 31.12
CA LEU A 239 14.87 19.15 30.32
C LEU A 239 15.28 20.55 29.83
N ILE A 240 14.32 21.36 29.39
CA ILE A 240 14.56 22.76 28.99
C ILE A 240 15.04 23.58 30.18
N GLN A 241 14.40 23.45 31.35
CA GLN A 241 14.82 24.11 32.59
C GLN A 241 16.24 23.71 32.98
N ALA A 242 16.56 22.41 32.98
CA ALA A 242 17.89 21.92 33.29
C ALA A 242 18.96 22.43 32.31
N LYS A 243 18.64 22.50 31.01
CA LYS A 243 19.56 23.06 29.99
C LYS A 243 19.79 24.56 30.21
N LYS A 244 18.73 25.31 30.52
CA LYS A 244 18.81 26.74 30.85
C LYS A 244 19.66 26.98 32.09
N GLU A 245 19.47 26.19 33.15
CA GLU A 245 20.29 26.26 34.37
C GLU A 245 21.76 25.96 34.10
N ARG A 246 22.06 24.92 33.31
CA ARG A 246 23.45 24.60 32.93
C ARG A 246 24.10 25.74 32.14
N LEU A 247 23.38 26.35 31.22
CA LEU A 247 23.89 27.47 30.43
C LEU A 247 24.11 28.73 31.30
N LEU A 248 23.16 29.04 32.19
CA LEU A 248 23.31 30.15 33.14
C LEU A 248 24.49 29.90 34.08
N ARG A 249 24.65 28.68 34.60
CA ARG A 249 25.82 28.32 35.43
C ARG A 249 27.13 28.45 34.67
N SER A 250 27.21 27.96 33.43
CA SER A 250 28.42 28.10 32.60
C SER A 250 28.79 29.57 32.36
N LYS A 251 27.80 30.41 32.02
CA LYS A 251 28.00 31.86 31.89
C LYS A 251 28.41 32.52 33.20
N ALA A 252 27.80 32.15 34.32
CA ALA A 252 28.15 32.66 35.64
C ALA A 252 29.59 32.29 36.02
N THR A 253 30.02 31.06 35.75
CA THR A 253 31.40 30.62 35.99
C THR A 253 32.38 31.45 35.18
N TYR A 254 32.11 31.65 33.89
CA TYR A 254 32.95 32.50 33.04
C TYR A 254 33.06 33.94 33.57
N MET A 255 31.93 34.56 33.94
CA MET A 255 31.95 35.91 34.51
C MET A 255 32.65 35.97 35.87
N TYR A 256 32.47 34.94 36.69
CA TYR A 256 33.17 34.84 37.97
C TYR A 256 34.69 34.75 37.78
N GLU A 257 35.17 33.96 36.81
CA GLU A 257 36.59 33.89 36.47
C GLU A 257 37.14 35.23 35.97
N LEU A 258 36.37 35.97 35.18
CA LEU A 258 36.75 37.32 34.75
C LEU A 258 36.92 38.28 35.94
N ILE A 259 35.93 38.32 36.85
CA ILE A 259 36.00 39.11 38.09
C ILE A 259 37.18 38.68 38.95
N ARG A 260 37.40 37.37 39.06
CA ARG A 260 38.49 36.78 39.83
C ARG A 260 39.85 37.22 39.30
N ASN A 261 40.02 37.24 37.98
CA ASN A 261 41.25 37.70 37.34
C ASN A 261 41.46 39.22 37.54
N GLN A 262 40.42 40.04 37.38
CA GLN A 262 40.50 41.48 37.67
C GLN A 262 40.86 41.76 39.12
N LEU A 263 40.25 41.05 40.07
CA LEU A 263 40.57 41.17 41.50
C LEU A 263 42.01 40.77 41.80
N LYS A 264 42.56 39.79 41.06
CA LYS A 264 43.94 39.30 41.23
C LYS A 264 44.97 40.27 40.63
N GLU A 265 44.67 40.87 39.49
CA GLU A 265 45.54 41.86 38.83
C GLU A 265 45.62 43.16 39.65
N ASN A 266 44.53 43.57 40.31
CA ASN A 266 44.48 44.78 41.13
C ASN A 266 45.15 44.64 42.53
N VAL A 267 45.72 43.47 42.87
CA VAL A 267 46.34 43.23 44.21
C VAL A 267 47.60 44.07 44.43
N ASP A 268 48.34 44.34 43.36
CA ASP A 268 49.67 44.95 43.44
C ASP A 268 49.62 46.48 43.63
N ASP A 269 48.45 47.11 43.40
CA ASP A 269 48.33 48.58 43.36
C ASP A 269 48.09 49.23 44.74
N THR A 270 47.61 48.50 45.75
CA THR A 270 47.62 48.87 47.20
C THR A 270 46.76 47.90 48.03
N PRO A 271 47.19 47.50 49.24
CA PRO A 271 46.51 46.46 50.06
C PRO A 271 45.12 46.84 50.62
N GLU A 272 44.65 48.08 50.42
CA GLU A 272 43.36 48.57 50.91
C GLU A 272 42.26 48.62 49.85
N HIS A 273 42.54 48.34 48.57
CA HIS A 273 41.57 48.54 47.49
C HIS A 273 40.87 47.24 47.08
N GLY A 274 39.78 46.91 47.78
CA GLY A 274 38.77 46.00 47.22
C GLY A 274 37.93 46.69 46.15
N VAL A 275 37.34 45.92 45.24
CA VAL A 275 36.45 46.46 44.20
C VAL A 275 35.02 46.48 44.73
N PRO A 276 34.29 47.63 44.65
CA PRO A 276 32.88 47.70 45.02
C PRO A 276 32.03 46.71 44.23
N VAL A 277 31.08 46.08 44.91
CA VAL A 277 30.13 45.13 44.32
C VAL A 277 29.34 45.79 43.18
N GLU A 278 29.00 47.06 43.34
CA GLU A 278 28.27 47.84 42.34
C GLU A 278 29.07 47.95 41.04
N THR A 279 30.38 48.23 41.13
CA THR A 279 31.28 48.26 39.97
C THR A 279 31.39 46.89 39.30
N LEU A 280 31.47 45.81 40.08
CA LEU A 280 31.49 44.45 39.52
C LEU A 280 30.16 44.11 38.81
N GLN A 281 29.02 44.54 39.37
CA GLN A 281 27.72 44.38 38.74
C GLN A 281 27.59 45.17 37.45
N GLU A 282 28.14 46.39 37.39
CA GLU A 282 28.21 47.23 36.20
C GLU A 282 29.08 46.59 35.11
N VAL A 283 30.25 46.02 35.47
CA VAL A 283 31.09 45.27 34.52
C VAL A 283 30.33 44.08 33.94
N ILE A 284 29.64 43.29 34.76
CA ILE A 284 28.82 42.16 34.28
C ILE A 284 27.68 42.66 33.37
N ALA A 285 27.00 43.73 33.77
CA ALA A 285 25.91 44.32 33.00
C ALA A 285 26.40 44.87 31.65
N GLY A 286 27.61 45.43 31.58
CA GLY A 286 28.24 45.87 30.35
C GLY A 286 28.51 44.71 29.38
N HIS A 287 28.94 43.55 29.89
CA HIS A 287 29.22 42.38 29.05
C HIS A 287 27.97 41.59 28.61
N LEU A 288 26.92 41.53 29.42
CA LEU A 288 25.78 40.60 29.22
C LEU A 288 24.40 41.26 29.20
N GLY A 289 24.33 42.57 29.41
CA GLY A 289 23.08 43.32 29.60
C GLY A 289 22.53 43.24 31.03
N GLN A 290 21.77 44.26 31.43
CA GLN A 290 21.28 44.44 32.80
C GLN A 290 20.35 43.32 33.27
N GLN A 291 19.49 42.80 32.38
CA GLN A 291 18.56 41.71 32.70
C GLN A 291 19.26 40.37 32.93
N THR A 292 20.34 40.09 32.20
CA THR A 292 21.11 38.86 32.36
C THR A 292 21.97 38.93 33.61
N SER A 293 22.52 40.11 33.93
CA SER A 293 23.33 40.36 35.12
C SER A 293 22.57 40.00 36.41
N SER A 294 21.31 40.45 36.54
CA SER A 294 20.49 40.15 37.74
C SER A 294 20.20 38.66 37.91
N LEU A 295 20.08 37.90 36.82
CA LEU A 295 19.88 36.45 36.86
C LEU A 295 21.16 35.68 37.20
N LEU A 296 22.33 36.17 36.80
CA LEU A 296 23.61 35.52 37.04
C LEU A 296 24.19 35.83 38.42
N TRP A 297 23.92 37.03 38.95
CA TRP A 297 24.51 37.50 40.21
C TRP A 297 24.35 36.53 41.40
N PRO A 298 23.18 35.90 41.64
CA PRO A 298 23.04 34.92 42.72
C PRO A 298 23.95 33.70 42.56
N ILE A 299 24.19 33.26 41.31
CA ILE A 299 25.08 32.13 41.01
C ILE A 299 26.54 32.55 41.21
N ILE A 300 26.92 33.75 40.77
CA ILE A 300 28.27 34.30 40.94
C ILE A 300 28.59 34.46 42.44
N GLU A 301 27.64 34.94 43.24
CA GLU A 301 27.80 35.06 44.69
C GLU A 301 27.92 33.66 45.36
N ASP A 302 27.22 32.64 44.88
CA ASP A 302 27.40 31.24 45.33
C ASP A 302 28.80 30.69 44.96
N LEU A 303 29.30 30.98 43.76
CA LEU A 303 30.66 30.64 43.34
C LEU A 303 31.71 31.33 44.23
N ARG A 304 31.53 32.62 44.50
CA ARG A 304 32.39 33.38 45.42
C ARG A 304 32.41 32.77 46.82
N LYS A 305 31.26 32.39 47.38
CA LYS A 305 31.18 31.74 48.71
C LYS A 305 32.02 30.47 48.79
N LYS A 306 32.17 29.76 47.67
CA LYS A 306 32.97 28.53 47.58
C LYS A 306 34.47 28.80 47.37
N ASP A 307 34.84 29.97 46.83
CA ASP A 307 36.24 30.34 46.66
C ASP A 307 36.82 30.99 47.93
N LYS A 308 37.86 30.35 48.49
CA LYS A 308 38.55 30.82 49.69
C LYS A 308 39.44 32.03 49.43
N GLN A 309 39.77 32.32 48.17
CA GLN A 309 40.69 33.39 47.76
C GLN A 309 39.99 34.74 47.61
N VAL A 310 38.65 34.80 47.62
CA VAL A 310 37.90 36.05 47.48
C VAL A 310 37.10 36.34 48.75
N SER A 311 37.51 37.37 49.49
CA SER A 311 36.73 37.91 50.62
C SER A 311 35.68 38.91 50.16
N LYS A 312 34.59 38.98 50.91
CA LYS A 312 33.59 40.05 50.85
C LYS A 312 33.52 40.71 52.23
N PHE A 313 33.65 42.02 52.29
CA PHE A 313 33.54 42.80 53.53
C PHE A 313 32.92 44.17 53.26
N GLU A 314 32.46 44.81 54.33
CA GLU A 314 31.82 46.11 54.30
C GLU A 314 32.85 47.17 54.73
N ILE A 315 32.99 48.23 53.92
CA ILE A 315 33.83 49.39 54.25
C ILE A 315 33.03 50.68 54.14
N HIS A 316 33.42 51.68 54.91
CA HIS A 316 32.78 53.00 54.86
C HIS A 316 33.63 53.95 54.01
N ILE A 317 33.26 54.11 52.73
CA ILE A 317 33.89 55.09 51.84
C ILE A 317 33.06 56.36 51.87
N ALA A 318 33.67 57.48 52.26
CA ALA A 318 33.00 58.78 52.35
C ALA A 318 31.68 58.75 53.17
N GLY A 319 31.65 57.94 54.24
CA GLY A 319 30.49 57.81 55.13
C GLY A 319 29.34 56.94 54.62
N ARG A 320 29.48 56.26 53.47
CA ARG A 320 28.49 55.27 52.99
C ARG A 320 29.03 53.84 53.15
N PRO A 321 28.26 52.91 53.71
CA PRO A 321 28.63 51.51 53.72
C PRO A 321 28.60 50.96 52.30
N GLN A 322 29.72 50.38 51.87
CA GLN A 322 29.86 49.72 50.57
C GLN A 322 30.40 48.31 50.77
N MET A 323 29.82 47.36 50.03
CA MET A 323 30.30 45.98 50.01
C MET A 323 31.39 45.88 48.97
N ILE A 324 32.60 45.50 49.38
CA ILE A 324 33.73 45.31 48.47
C ILE A 324 34.17 43.85 48.43
N TRP A 325 34.66 43.42 47.26
CA TRP A 325 35.31 42.14 47.09
C TRP A 325 36.81 42.35 46.98
N GLN A 326 37.59 41.52 47.67
CA GLN A 326 39.06 41.60 47.65
C GLN A 326 39.67 40.22 47.52
N TRP A 327 40.74 40.15 46.74
CA TRP A 327 41.59 38.97 46.65
C TRP A 327 42.46 38.82 47.90
N LYS A 328 42.42 37.64 48.53
CA LYS A 328 43.31 37.26 49.62
C LYS A 328 44.56 36.60 49.05
N ASP A 329 45.70 37.26 49.15
CA ASP A 329 46.96 36.57 48.92
C ASP A 329 47.21 35.57 50.06
N LEU A 330 47.09 34.28 49.76
CA LEU A 330 47.34 33.21 50.73
C LEU A 330 48.82 33.15 51.17
N ARG A 331 49.74 33.83 50.46
CA ARG A 331 51.16 33.89 50.83
C ARG A 331 51.43 34.81 52.01
N SER A 332 50.72 35.94 52.12
CA SER A 332 50.87 36.89 53.22
C SER A 332 50.38 36.33 54.57
N LEU A 333 49.49 35.33 54.55
CA LEU A 333 49.02 34.62 55.75
C LEU A 333 50.04 33.62 56.33
N LYS A 334 51.07 33.21 55.57
CA LYS A 334 52.10 32.27 56.05
C LYS A 334 53.28 32.95 56.75
N ILE A 335 53.38 34.29 56.69
CA ILE A 335 54.46 35.05 57.32
C ILE A 335 53.93 35.73 58.58
N LYS A 336 53.62 34.92 59.59
CA LYS A 336 53.72 35.34 61.00
C LYS A 336 54.57 34.33 61.74
N PRO A 337 55.91 34.40 61.64
CA PRO A 337 56.73 33.92 62.73
C PRO A 337 56.42 34.79 63.96
N LYS A 338 56.17 34.11 65.08
CA LYS A 338 55.90 34.71 66.39
C LYS A 338 57.05 35.58 66.87
#